data_AF-A0A7L1DHD5-F1
#
_entry.id   AF-A0A7L1DHD5-F1
#
_cell.length_a   1.000
_cell.length_b   1.000
_cell.length_c   1.000
_cell.angle_alpha   90.00
_cell.angle_beta   90.00
_cell.angle_gamma   90.00
#
_symmetry.space_group_name_H-M   'P 1'
#
loop_
_entity.id
_entity.type
_entity.pdbx_description
1 polymer ?
#
loop_
_entity_poly.entity_id
_entity_poly.type
_entity_poly.pdbx_seq_one_letter_code
_entity_poly.pdbx_strand_id
1 'polypeptide(L)'
;TLQCYTCREQTPVEKCLTIENCSDTESICKTTTYSLEDVYPFTGVSTVTKMCSSACVPSDVDGIGQTRPVFCCFSDLCNTDGAARI
;
A
#
# COMPACT_ATOMS: atom_id res chain seq x y z
N THR A 1 11.80 -15.89 4.71
CA THR A 1 10.63 -15.15 5.20
C THR A 1 10.78 -13.70 4.82
N LEU A 2 9.80 -13.13 4.12
CA LEU A 2 9.78 -11.71 3.75
C LEU A 2 9.23 -10.88 4.91
N GLN A 3 9.77 -9.70 5.17
CA GLN A 3 9.22 -8.74 6.14
C GLN A 3 8.54 -7.59 5.40
N CYS A 4 7.29 -7.31 5.73
CA CYS A 4 6.55 -6.21 5.11
C CYS A 4 5.93 -5.32 6.20
N TYR A 5 5.67 -4.07 5.85
CA TYR A 5 4.73 -3.28 6.63
C TYR A 5 3.32 -3.79 6.41
N THR A 6 2.51 -3.88 7.46
CA THR A 6 1.12 -4.32 7.41
C THR A 6 0.20 -3.34 8.14
N CYS A 7 -1.00 -3.15 7.60
CA CYS A 7 -2.10 -2.50 8.29
C CYS A 7 -3.40 -3.06 7.70
N ARG A 8 -4.19 -3.73 8.54
CA ARG A 8 -5.44 -4.39 8.14
C ARG A 8 -6.56 -3.37 7.88
N GLU A 9 -6.46 -2.19 8.47
CA GLU A 9 -7.42 -1.09 8.32
C GLU A 9 -6.81 0.04 7.48
N GLN A 10 -7.67 0.82 6.80
CA GLN A 10 -7.29 2.00 6.03
C GLN A 10 -6.65 3.02 6.96
N THR A 11 -5.33 3.02 6.99
CA THR A 11 -4.55 3.78 7.96
C THR A 11 -3.79 4.86 7.20
N PRO A 12 -3.62 6.07 7.76
CA PRO A 12 -2.70 7.04 7.18
C PRO A 12 -1.34 6.39 6.96
N VAL A 13 -0.76 6.62 5.79
CA VAL A 13 0.54 6.06 5.40
C VAL A 13 1.65 6.22 6.44
N GLU A 14 1.69 7.37 7.11
CA GLU A 14 2.58 7.73 8.22
C GLU A 14 2.39 6.84 9.46
N LYS A 15 1.20 6.27 9.64
CA LYS A 15 0.84 5.39 10.76
C LYS A 15 0.88 3.91 10.36
N CYS A 16 0.82 3.58 9.07
CA CYS A 16 0.92 2.21 8.58
C CYS A 16 2.39 1.74 8.49
N LEU A 17 3.02 1.61 9.66
CA LEU A 17 4.42 1.21 9.85
C LEU A 17 4.58 -0.03 10.76
N THR A 18 3.52 -0.84 10.91
CA THR A 18 3.60 -2.10 11.66
C THR A 18 4.39 -3.12 10.86
N ILE A 19 5.50 -3.63 11.40
CA ILE A 19 6.31 -4.65 10.74
C ILE A 19 5.73 -6.03 11.07
N GLU A 20 5.49 -6.86 10.05
CA GLU A 20 5.03 -8.23 10.19
C GLU A 20 5.89 -9.15 9.32
N ASN A 21 6.19 -10.35 9.83
CA ASN A 21 6.86 -11.38 9.05
C ASN A 21 5.81 -12.12 8.23
N CYS A 22 5.94 -12.07 6.91
CA CYS A 22 5.05 -12.78 5.99
C CYS A 22 5.20 -14.29 6.12
N SER A 23 4.15 -15.01 5.75
CA SER A 23 4.16 -16.47 5.70
C SER A 23 5.13 -16.99 4.62
N ASP A 24 5.55 -18.25 4.71
CA ASP A 24 6.42 -18.87 3.71
C ASP A 24 5.76 -18.97 2.33
N THR A 25 4.43 -18.88 2.28
CA THR A 25 3.64 -18.84 1.03
C THR A 25 3.57 -17.45 0.42
N GLU A 26 3.90 -16.39 1.17
CA GLU A 26 3.74 -14.98 0.79
C GLU A 26 5.11 -14.34 0.56
N SER A 27 5.46 -14.14 -0.70
CA SER A 27 6.74 -13.56 -1.12
C SER A 27 6.61 -12.14 -1.68
N ILE A 28 5.47 -11.49 -1.47
CA ILE A 28 5.17 -10.17 -2.02
C ILE A 28 4.55 -9.27 -0.95
N CYS A 29 5.07 -8.06 -0.79
CA CYS A 29 4.39 -6.97 -0.10
C CYS A 29 3.42 -6.30 -1.06
N LYS A 30 2.13 -6.31 -0.71
CA LYS A 30 1.06 -5.62 -1.42
C LYS A 30 0.67 -4.36 -0.66
N THR A 31 0.58 -3.23 -1.37
CA THR A 31 0.14 -1.95 -0.83
C THR A 31 -1.00 -1.44 -1.69
N THR A 32 -2.12 -1.08 -1.08
CA THR A 32 -3.23 -0.43 -1.77
C THR A 32 -3.35 0.97 -1.20
N THR A 33 -3.17 1.98 -2.03
CA THR A 33 -3.39 3.37 -1.64
C THR A 33 -4.85 3.70 -1.93
N TYR A 34 -5.47 4.49 -1.07
CA TYR A 34 -6.83 4.99 -1.21
C TYR A 34 -6.75 6.51 -1.28
N SER A 35 -6.97 7.04 -2.49
CA SER A 35 -7.17 8.46 -2.69
C SER A 35 -8.62 8.78 -2.33
N LEU A 36 -8.84 9.71 -1.41
CA LEU A 36 -10.17 10.29 -1.20
C LEU A 36 -10.49 11.20 -2.41
N GLU A 37 -11.58 10.89 -3.11
CA GLU A 37 -12.08 11.68 -4.24
C GLU A 37 -12.42 13.12 -3.82
N ASP A 38 -12.17 14.05 -4.75
CA ASP A 38 -12.21 15.51 -4.66
C ASP A 38 -13.39 16.13 -3.91
N VAL A 39 -13.12 16.71 -2.73
CA VAL A 39 -13.82 17.92 -2.27
C VAL A 39 -12.79 18.90 -1.72
N TYR A 40 -12.73 20.09 -2.34
CA TYR A 40 -11.84 21.17 -1.94
C TYR A 40 -12.16 21.67 -0.51
N PRO A 41 -11.15 21.97 0.33
CA PRO A 41 -9.72 21.95 0.06
C PRO A 41 -9.12 20.56 0.26
N PHE A 42 -8.20 20.19 -0.64
CA PHE A 42 -7.47 18.92 -0.56
C PHE A 42 -6.46 18.94 0.58
N THR A 43 -6.88 18.44 1.73
CA THR A 43 -6.00 18.15 2.88
C THR A 43 -6.00 16.66 3.21
N GLY A 44 -6.46 15.81 2.29
CA GLY A 44 -6.67 14.39 2.52
C GLY A 44 -5.37 13.61 2.61
N VAL A 45 -4.98 13.20 3.82
CA VAL A 45 -3.95 12.19 4.04
C VAL A 45 -4.38 10.93 3.29
N SER A 46 -3.63 10.53 2.26
CA SER A 46 -3.94 9.29 1.54
C SER A 46 -3.84 8.12 2.54
N THR A 47 -4.92 7.37 2.68
CA THR A 47 -4.90 6.16 3.51
C THR A 47 -4.37 5.01 2.68
N VAL A 48 -3.71 4.07 3.33
CA VAL A 48 -3.15 2.88 2.68
C VAL A 48 -3.56 1.65 3.46
N THR A 49 -3.62 0.52 2.78
CA THR A 49 -3.59 -0.81 3.40
C THR A 49 -2.37 -1.53 2.88
N LYS A 50 -1.60 -2.13 3.79
CA LYS A 50 -0.42 -2.91 3.46
C LYS A 50 -0.61 -4.33 3.98
N MET A 51 -0.25 -5.31 3.18
CA MET A 51 -0.40 -6.72 3.52
C MET A 51 0.65 -7.57 2.81
N CYS A 52 0.98 -8.70 3.39
CA CYS A 52 1.69 -9.77 2.71
C CYS A 52 0.74 -10.47 1.72
N SER A 53 1.28 -10.94 0.60
CA SER A 53 0.53 -11.71 -0.37
C SER A 53 1.43 -12.65 -1.17
N SER A 54 0.86 -13.74 -1.65
CA SER A 54 1.51 -14.66 -2.60
C SER A 54 1.33 -14.21 -4.05
N ALA A 55 0.31 -13.40 -4.32
CA ALA A 55 -0.04 -12.90 -5.64
C ALA A 55 -0.50 -11.45 -5.55
N CYS A 56 0.10 -10.58 -6.36
CA CYS A 56 -0.25 -9.17 -6.39
C CYS A 56 -0.45 -8.74 -7.83
N VAL A 57 -1.68 -8.31 -8.14
CA VAL A 57 -2.03 -7.75 -9.45
C VAL A 57 -1.96 -6.24 -9.33
N PRO A 58 -0.95 -5.58 -9.93
CA PRO A 58 -0.91 -4.13 -9.95
C PRO A 58 -2.11 -3.61 -10.72
N SER A 59 -2.67 -2.54 -10.21
CA SER A 59 -3.72 -1.77 -10.87
C SER A 59 -3.23 -1.25 -12.22
N ASP A 60 -3.90 -1.62 -13.31
CA ASP A 60 -3.53 -1.17 -14.65
C ASP A 60 -3.54 0.37 -14.74
N VAL A 61 -2.41 0.91 -15.19
CA VAL A 61 -2.13 2.36 -15.31
C VAL A 61 -2.96 3.07 -16.39
N ASP A 62 -3.69 2.33 -17.23
CA ASP A 62 -4.52 2.88 -18.32
C ASP A 62 -6.00 3.11 -17.93
N GLY A 63 -6.38 2.77 -16.69
CA GLY A 63 -7.71 3.05 -16.16
C GLY A 63 -7.82 4.50 -15.66
N ILE A 64 -8.20 5.43 -16.54
CA ILE A 64 -8.50 6.83 -16.20
C ILE A 64 -9.45 6.85 -14.98
N GLY A 65 -9.00 7.42 -13.85
CA GLY A 65 -9.80 7.56 -12.63
C GLY A 65 -9.62 6.47 -11.55
N GLN A 66 -8.52 5.71 -11.56
CA GLN A 66 -8.31 4.71 -10.51
C GLN A 66 -8.00 5.35 -9.15
N THR A 67 -9.01 5.37 -8.28
CA THR A 67 -8.90 5.92 -6.92
C THR A 67 -8.15 5.04 -5.93
N ARG A 68 -7.72 3.85 -6.37
CA ARG A 68 -7.16 2.80 -5.51
C ARG A 68 -5.98 2.05 -6.15
N PRO A 69 -4.83 2.71 -6.40
CA PRO A 69 -3.69 2.05 -7.02
C PRO A 69 -3.07 1.00 -6.10
N VAL A 70 -2.80 -0.18 -6.67
CA VAL A 70 -2.12 -1.31 -6.01
C VAL A 70 -0.65 -1.37 -6.43
N PHE A 71 0.25 -1.38 -5.44
CA PHE A 71 1.69 -1.54 -5.58
C PHE A 71 2.15 -2.90 -5.02
N CYS A 72 3.08 -3.53 -5.73
CA CYS A 72 3.60 -4.86 -5.42
C CYS A 72 5.13 -4.81 -5.36
N CYS A 73 5.74 -5.34 -4.30
CA CYS A 73 7.20 -5.43 -4.19
C CYS A 73 7.64 -6.69 -3.43
N PHE A 74 8.89 -7.14 -3.63
CA PHE A 74 9.36 -8.47 -3.22
C PHE A 74 10.58 -8.42 -2.27
N SER A 75 10.86 -7.27 -1.68
CA SER A 75 12.03 -7.06 -0.80
C SER A 75 11.60 -6.70 0.61
N ASP A 76 12.43 -7.03 1.59
CA ASP A 76 12.11 -6.73 2.99
C ASP A 76 11.91 -5.22 3.19
N LEU A 77 10.79 -4.86 3.79
CA LEU A 77 10.36 -3.49 4.07
C LEU A 77 10.29 -2.60 2.81
N CYS A 78 10.10 -3.17 1.62
CA CYS A 78 10.02 -2.40 0.37
C CYS A 78 8.81 -1.46 0.30
N ASN A 79 7.75 -1.78 1.06
CA ASN A 79 6.52 -0.99 1.10
C ASN A 79 6.55 0.12 2.17
N THR A 80 7.71 0.71 2.42
CA THR A 80 7.85 1.98 3.16
C THR A 80 7.16 3.11 2.41
N ASP A 81 7.34 3.16 1.10
CA ASP A 81 7.03 4.31 0.25
C ASP A 81 5.59 4.27 -0.29
N GLY A 82 4.65 4.50 0.62
CA GLY A 82 3.27 4.85 0.24
C GLY A 82 3.03 6.36 0.14
N ALA A 83 3.96 7.22 0.60
CA ALA A 83 3.80 8.67 0.65
C ALA A 83 5.03 9.43 1.22
N ALA A 84 6.12 9.53 0.46
CA ALA A 84 7.11 10.57 0.78
C ALA A 84 7.88 11.01 -0.48
N ARG A 85 7.24 11.86 -1.29
CA ARG A 85 7.82 12.89 -2.18
C ARG A 85 6.61 13.48 -2.92
N ILE A 86 6.11 14.67 -2.64
CA ILE A 86 6.65 15.96 -2.18
C ILE A 86 5.48 16.80 -1.67
#